data_AF-A0AAU2NLQ3-F1
#
_entry.id   AF-A0AAU2NLQ3-F1
#
_cell.length_a   1.000
_cell.length_b   1.000
_cell.length_c   1.000
_cell.angle_alpha   90.00
_cell.angle_beta   90.00
_cell.angle_gamma   90.00
#
_symmetry.space_group_name_H-M   'P 1'
#
loop_
_entity.id
_entity.type
_entity.pdbx_description
1 polymer ?
#
loop_
_entity_poly.entity_id
_entity_poly.type
_entity_poly.pdbx_seq_one_letter_code
_entity_poly.pdbx_strand_id
1 'polypeptide(L)'
;MSEHSESYEVTAHPTLDADGVTIWQKYGGRAPEGYFYDGWHKVVPGDPRYDELLAQARRNPQQNAYDEDDDEEEATVHPETLAILQEMQRKTRERNSGHAPGGRHRKPS
;
A
#
# COMPACT_ATOMS: atom_id res chain seq x y z
N MET A 1 -26.80 -13.83 18.94
CA MET A 1 -25.47 -13.97 18.32
C MET A 1 -25.50 -13.11 17.07
N SER A 2 -24.98 -11.88 17.16
CA SER A 2 -24.87 -11.04 15.96
C SER A 2 -23.74 -11.62 15.14
N GLU A 3 -24.10 -12.34 14.08
CA GLU A 3 -23.19 -12.65 12.99
C GLU A 3 -22.76 -11.30 12.42
N HIS A 4 -21.62 -10.79 12.92
CA HIS A 4 -20.88 -9.75 12.23
C HIS A 4 -20.34 -10.40 10.97
N SER A 5 -21.20 -10.54 9.96
CA SER A 5 -20.77 -10.63 8.59
C SER A 5 -19.97 -9.35 8.37
N GLU A 6 -18.64 -9.44 8.50
CA GLU A 6 -17.74 -8.50 7.85
C GLU A 6 -18.13 -8.58 6.38
N SER A 7 -19.00 -7.67 5.96
CA SER A 7 -19.54 -7.63 4.61
C SER A 7 -18.40 -7.20 3.71
N TYR A 8 -17.59 -8.16 3.27
CA TYR A 8 -16.67 -7.97 2.16
C TYR A 8 -17.54 -7.61 0.95
N GLU A 9 -17.66 -6.31 0.67
CA GLU A 9 -18.35 -5.85 -0.51
C GLU A 9 -17.47 -6.21 -1.71
N VAL A 10 -17.99 -7.07 -2.58
CA VAL A 10 -17.33 -7.43 -3.83
C VAL A 10 -17.42 -6.23 -4.76
N THR A 11 -16.29 -5.61 -5.07
CA THR A 11 -16.22 -4.33 -5.80
C THR A 11 -15.91 -4.48 -7.27
N ALA A 12 -15.42 -5.64 -7.72
CA ALA A 12 -15.17 -5.91 -9.13
C ALA A 12 -15.52 -7.35 -9.52
N HIS A 13 -15.52 -7.61 -10.83
CA HIS A 13 -15.74 -8.96 -11.34
C HIS A 13 -14.56 -9.88 -10.99
N PRO A 14 -14.83 -11.15 -10.63
CA PRO A 14 -13.75 -12.13 -10.43
C PRO A 14 -12.95 -12.32 -11.72
N THR A 15 -11.66 -12.52 -11.57
CA THR A 15 -10.69 -12.62 -12.66
C THR A 15 -9.95 -13.94 -12.57
N LEU A 16 -9.71 -14.60 -13.71
CA LEU A 16 -8.96 -15.86 -13.74
C LEU A 16 -7.47 -15.58 -13.91
N ASP A 17 -6.65 -16.14 -13.01
CA ASP A 17 -5.21 -16.02 -13.03
C ASP A 17 -4.57 -16.77 -14.22
N ALA A 18 -3.29 -16.51 -14.47
CA ALA A 18 -2.53 -17.09 -15.58
C ALA A 18 -2.40 -18.61 -15.50
N ASP A 19 -2.48 -19.19 -14.31
CA ASP A 19 -2.48 -20.65 -14.12
C ASP A 19 -3.80 -21.32 -14.55
N GLY A 20 -4.85 -20.53 -14.83
CA GLY A 20 -6.15 -21.00 -15.31
C GLY A 20 -7.02 -21.68 -14.25
N VAL A 21 -6.58 -21.69 -12.99
CA VAL A 21 -7.21 -22.34 -11.85
C VAL A 21 -7.45 -21.33 -10.73
N THR A 22 -6.48 -20.52 -10.35
CA THR A 22 -6.63 -19.49 -9.33
C THR A 22 -7.59 -18.40 -9.80
N ILE A 23 -8.51 -18.00 -8.93
CA ILE A 23 -9.43 -16.89 -9.16
C ILE A 23 -9.09 -15.77 -8.18
N TRP A 24 -8.97 -14.55 -8.70
CA TRP A 24 -8.81 -13.33 -7.92
C TRP A 24 -10.14 -12.61 -7.82
N GLN A 25 -10.61 -12.36 -6.60
CA GLN A 25 -11.82 -11.61 -6.33
C GLN A 25 -11.47 -10.29 -5.66
N LYS A 26 -11.69 -9.17 -6.34
CA LYS A 26 -11.55 -7.84 -5.73
C LYS A 26 -12.65 -7.62 -4.71
N TYR A 27 -12.27 -7.13 -3.54
CA TYR A 27 -13.19 -6.68 -2.50
C TYR A 27 -12.73 -5.32 -1.99
N GLY A 28 -13.68 -4.50 -1.58
CA GLY A 28 -13.36 -3.20 -1.03
C GLY A 28 -14.61 -2.53 -0.54
N GLY A 29 -14.45 -1.45 0.19
CA GLY A 29 -15.58 -0.75 0.75
C GLY A 29 -15.14 0.36 1.66
N ARG A 30 -16.11 0.89 2.39
CA ARG A 30 -15.88 1.91 3.40
C ARG A 30 -16.19 1.34 4.76
N ALA A 31 -15.19 1.35 5.63
CA ALA A 31 -15.35 0.96 7.01
C ALA A 31 -16.28 1.97 7.74
N PRO A 32 -17.02 1.55 8.78
CA PRO A 32 -17.86 2.44 9.58
C PRO A 32 -17.10 3.65 10.16
N GLU A 33 -15.81 3.49 10.44
CA GLU A 33 -14.89 4.51 10.96
C GLU A 33 -14.48 5.54 9.88
N GLY A 34 -14.89 5.33 8.62
CA GLY A 34 -14.75 6.28 7.54
C GLY A 34 -13.56 6.05 6.61
N TYR A 35 -12.68 5.08 6.92
CA TYR A 35 -11.56 4.70 6.05
C TYR A 35 -12.02 3.78 4.91
N PHE A 36 -11.37 3.90 3.76
CA PHE A 36 -11.58 3.00 2.64
C PHE A 36 -10.62 1.82 2.74
N TYR A 37 -11.11 0.63 2.40
CA TYR A 37 -10.27 -0.55 2.23
C TYR A 37 -10.51 -1.11 0.83
N ASP A 38 -9.44 -1.61 0.23
CA ASP A 38 -9.45 -2.33 -1.04
C ASP A 38 -8.49 -3.51 -0.92
N GLY A 39 -8.78 -4.61 -1.59
CA GLY A 39 -8.03 -5.84 -1.46
C GLY A 39 -8.44 -6.89 -2.48
N TRP A 40 -7.60 -7.92 -2.55
CA TRP A 40 -7.80 -9.06 -3.43
C TRP A 40 -7.86 -10.34 -2.62
N HIS A 41 -8.93 -11.11 -2.81
CA HIS A 41 -9.11 -12.41 -2.18
C HIS A 41 -8.79 -13.50 -3.18
N LYS A 42 -7.86 -14.39 -2.80
CA LYS A 42 -7.46 -15.55 -3.62
C LYS A 42 -8.43 -16.70 -3.37
N VAL A 43 -9.08 -17.19 -4.41
CA VAL A 43 -9.98 -18.35 -4.37
C VAL A 43 -9.33 -19.51 -5.14
N VAL A 44 -9.22 -20.66 -4.49
CA VAL A 44 -8.56 -21.86 -5.01
C VAL A 44 -9.53 -23.06 -5.01
N PRO A 45 -9.24 -24.12 -5.78
CA PRO A 45 -10.07 -25.33 -5.77
C PRO A 45 -10.25 -25.88 -4.35
N GLY A 46 -11.49 -26.17 -3.98
CA GLY A 46 -11.87 -26.58 -2.63
C GLY A 46 -12.65 -25.52 -1.85
N ASP A 47 -12.67 -24.27 -2.31
CA ASP A 47 -13.60 -23.27 -1.80
C ASP A 47 -15.04 -23.57 -2.29
N PRO A 48 -16.07 -23.52 -1.43
CA PRO A 48 -17.47 -23.77 -1.84
C PRO A 48 -17.97 -22.87 -2.98
N ARG A 49 -17.39 -21.67 -3.14
CA ARG A 49 -17.77 -20.70 -4.18
C ARG A 49 -16.90 -20.81 -5.43
N TYR A 50 -15.90 -21.68 -5.42
CA TYR A 50 -14.91 -21.78 -6.50
C TYR A 50 -15.58 -22.04 -7.85
N ASP A 51 -16.46 -23.05 -7.96
CA ASP A 51 -17.06 -23.42 -9.24
C ASP A 51 -17.96 -22.32 -9.82
N GLU A 52 -18.69 -21.62 -8.95
CA GLU A 52 -19.53 -20.48 -9.34
C GLU A 52 -18.68 -19.31 -9.85
N LEU A 53 -17.62 -18.98 -9.11
CA LEU A 53 -16.71 -17.90 -9.47
C LEU A 53 -15.88 -18.25 -10.69
N LEU A 54 -15.52 -19.52 -10.91
CA LEU A 54 -14.74 -19.96 -12.07
C LEU A 54 -15.49 -19.70 -13.37
N ALA A 55 -16.79 -19.95 -13.40
CA ALA A 55 -17.62 -19.68 -14.57
C ALA A 55 -17.65 -18.20 -14.93
N GLN A 56 -17.60 -17.31 -13.93
CA GLN A 56 -17.55 -15.86 -14.11
C GLN A 56 -16.15 -15.40 -14.50
N ALA A 57 -15.12 -15.88 -13.80
CA ALA A 57 -13.72 -15.56 -14.02
C ALA A 57 -13.24 -15.96 -15.43
N ARG A 58 -13.74 -17.07 -15.98
CA ARG A 58 -13.47 -17.46 -17.38
C ARG A 58 -13.96 -16.45 -18.42
N ARG A 59 -14.94 -15.61 -18.09
CA ARG A 59 -15.42 -14.54 -18.98
C ARG A 59 -14.54 -13.30 -18.90
N ASN A 60 -13.79 -13.15 -17.81
CA ASN A 60 -12.83 -12.07 -17.57
C ASN A 60 -11.46 -12.69 -17.24
N PRO A 61 -10.79 -13.35 -18.19
CA PRO A 61 -9.41 -13.76 -17.97
C PRO A 61 -8.58 -12.52 -17.65
N GLN A 62 -7.60 -12.64 -16.77
CA GLN A 62 -6.70 -11.54 -16.39
C GLN A 62 -5.84 -11.16 -17.61
N GLN A 63 -6.42 -10.38 -18.53
CA GLN A 63 -5.71 -9.68 -19.58
C GLN A 63 -4.96 -8.56 -18.86
N ASN A 64 -3.70 -8.83 -18.54
CA ASN A 64 -2.72 -7.85 -18.09
C ASN A 64 -3.19 -6.97 -16.92
N ALA A 65 -3.14 -7.48 -15.70
CA ALA A 65 -3.15 -6.65 -14.48
C ALA A 65 -1.86 -5.80 -14.32
N TYR A 66 -1.20 -5.48 -15.44
CA TYR A 66 -0.05 -4.60 -15.57
C TYR A 66 -0.33 -3.43 -16.53
N ASP A 67 -1.56 -3.29 -17.06
CA ASP A 67 -1.90 -2.25 -18.05
C ASP A 67 -2.78 -1.10 -17.51
N GLU A 68 -3.03 -1.03 -16.19
CA GLU A 68 -3.61 0.15 -15.55
C GLU A 68 -2.74 0.54 -14.36
N ASP A 69 -1.99 1.64 -14.53
CA ASP A 69 -1.26 2.40 -13.50
C ASP A 69 0.16 1.95 -13.08
N ASP A 70 0.99 1.46 -14.02
CA ASP A 70 2.46 1.61 -13.91
C ASP A 70 2.95 2.80 -14.75
N ASP A 71 2.16 3.89 -14.76
CA ASP A 71 2.77 5.22 -14.80
C ASP A 71 3.32 5.48 -13.39
N GLU A 72 4.38 4.77 -12.99
CA GLU A 72 5.36 5.33 -12.07
C GLU A 72 5.87 6.60 -12.78
N GLU A 73 5.12 7.70 -12.66
CA GLU A 73 5.61 9.04 -12.93
C GLU A 73 6.82 9.17 -12.01
N GLU A 74 7.99 8.88 -12.58
CA GLU A 74 9.29 9.04 -11.97
C GLU A 74 9.30 10.45 -11.39
N ALA A 75 9.00 10.55 -10.09
CA ALA A 75 8.57 11.80 -9.47
C ALA A 75 9.64 12.83 -9.78
N THR A 76 9.34 13.76 -10.69
CA THR A 76 10.37 14.60 -11.28
C THR A 76 10.84 15.54 -10.18
N VAL A 77 11.92 15.16 -9.48
CA VAL A 77 12.35 15.89 -8.29
C VAL A 77 12.80 17.27 -8.73
N HIS A 78 11.96 18.28 -8.49
CA HIS A 78 12.28 19.65 -8.86
C HIS A 78 13.57 20.11 -8.15
N PRO A 79 14.45 20.86 -8.84
CA PRO A 79 15.74 21.29 -8.27
C PRO A 79 15.58 22.15 -7.01
N GLU A 80 14.45 22.86 -6.87
CA GLU A 80 14.12 23.62 -5.65
C GLU A 80 13.93 22.70 -4.43
N THR A 81 13.30 21.53 -4.60
CA THR A 81 13.11 20.55 -3.53
C THR A 81 14.45 20.00 -3.05
N LEU A 82 15.38 19.73 -3.97
CA LEU A 82 16.76 19.32 -3.62
C LEU A 82 17.50 20.40 -2.84
N ALA A 83 17.34 21.68 -3.22
CA ALA A 83 17.98 22.80 -2.51
C ALA A 83 17.48 22.91 -1.06
N ILE A 84 16.17 22.76 -0.85
CA ILE A 84 15.56 22.78 0.49
C ILE A 84 16.09 21.61 1.35
N LEU A 85 16.19 20.40 0.78
CA LEU A 85 16.72 19.24 1.49
C LEU A 85 18.20 19.42 1.89
N GLN A 86 19.01 19.97 0.99
CA GLN A 86 20.42 20.26 1.26
C GLN A 86 20.59 21.33 2.35
N GLU A 87 19.72 22.36 2.36
CA GLU A 87 19.72 23.38 3.39
C GLU A 87 19.35 22.80 4.77
N MET A 88 18.33 21.94 4.83
CA MET A 88 17.93 21.26 6.06
C MET A 88 19.04 20.35 6.62
N GLN A 89 19.76 19.64 5.75
CA GLN A 89 20.91 18.82 6.14
C GLN A 89 22.04 19.68 6.70
N ARG A 90 22.34 20.83 6.08
CA ARG A 90 23.37 21.78 6.56
C ARG A 90 23.02 22.35 7.93
N LYS A 91 21.81 22.87 8.11
CA LYS A 91 21.32 23.41 9.40
C LYS A 91 21.34 22.36 10.51
N THR A 92 21.01 21.10 10.18
CA THR A 92 21.04 20.00 11.15
C THR A 92 22.47 19.67 11.57
N ARG A 93 23.42 19.66 10.63
CA ARG A 93 24.84 19.45 10.93
C ARG A 93 25.42 20.58 11.80
N GLU A 94 25.06 21.83 11.52
CA GLU A 94 25.49 22.99 12.32
C GLU A 94 24.96 22.94 13.75
N ARG A 95 23.68 22.62 13.95
CA ARG A 95 23.11 22.38 15.29
C ARG A 95 23.83 21.25 16.03
N ASN A 96 24.17 20.16 15.34
CA ASN A 96 24.82 19.02 15.97
C ASN A 96 26.31 19.27 16.28
N SER A 97 26.97 20.18 15.54
CA SER A 97 28.36 20.60 15.80
C SER A 97 28.51 21.60 16.97
N GLY A 98 27.42 22.16 17.48
CA GLY A 98 27.42 23.06 18.64
C GLY A 98 27.31 22.35 20.00
N HIS A 99 27.10 21.02 20.03
CA HIS A 99 26.97 20.25 21.28
C HIS A 99 28.15 19.29 21.45
N ALA A 100 29.31 19.85 21.82
CA ALA A 100 30.38 19.05 22.42
C ALA A 100 30.03 18.79 23.91
N PRO A 101 29.88 17.54 24.36
CA PRO A 101 29.79 17.25 25.79
C PRO A 101 31.21 17.19 26.36
N GLY A 102 31.65 18.24 27.07
CA GLY A 102 32.80 18.11 27.98
C GLY A 102 33.74 19.31 28.06
N GLY A 103 33.66 20.02 29.18
CA GLY A 103 34.67 20.98 29.62
C GLY A 103 34.54 21.27 31.11
N ARG A 104 35.16 20.43 31.96
CA ARG A 104 35.34 20.68 33.40
C ARG A 104 36.22 21.94 33.61
N HIS A 105 35.94 22.77 34.63
CA HIS A 105 36.88 23.39 35.59
C HIS A 105 36.11 24.40 36.49
N ARG A 106 35.89 24.11 37.77
CA ARG A 106 36.67 24.46 38.99
C ARG A 106 35.93 25.53 39.82
N LYS A 107 35.57 25.19 41.07
CA LYS A 107 35.02 26.11 42.08
C LYS A 107 36.15 27.00 42.64
N PRO A 108 35.94 28.30 42.91
CA PRO A 108 36.82 29.06 43.77
C PRO A 108 36.44 28.85 45.25
N SER A 109 37.45 29.04 46.10
CA SER A 109 37.50 28.86 47.55
C SER A 109 36.55 29.75 48.35
#